data_AF-A0A2V9KED9-F1
#
_entry.id   AF-A0A2V9KED9-F1
#
_cell.length_a   1.000
_cell.length_b   1.000
_cell.length_c   1.000
_cell.angle_alpha   90.00
_cell.angle_beta   90.00
_cell.angle_gamma   90.00
#
_symmetry.space_group_name_H-M   'P 1'
#
loop_
_entity.id
_entity.type
_entity.pdbx_description
1 polymer ?
#
loop_
_entity_poly.entity_id
_entity_poly.type
_entity_poly.pdbx_seq_one_letter_code
_entity_poly.pdbx_strand_id
1 'polypeptide(L)'
;MKEEKLKAFFENQVHAVVERAAVDQGSFLPYFAEHDPRDDEILALLAVSTMASGDFAPDARFPTPVEALAALPADLRSEICQEFRRHLKYCLNRTPSA
;
A
#
# COMPACT_ATOMS: atom_id res chain seq x y z
N MET A 1 7.21 -19.34 3.86
CA MET A 1 6.37 -19.21 5.09
C MET A 1 6.47 -17.84 5.76
N LYS A 2 7.66 -17.21 5.85
CA LYS A 2 7.78 -15.84 6.37
C LYS A 2 7.41 -14.78 5.31
N GLU A 3 7.85 -14.97 4.07
CA GLU A 3 7.53 -14.05 2.96
C GLU A 3 6.03 -13.99 2.67
N GLU A 4 5.35 -15.14 2.58
CA GLU A 4 3.89 -15.19 2.40
C GLU A 4 3.10 -14.46 3.50
N LYS A 5 3.55 -14.57 4.77
CA LYS A 5 2.93 -13.83 5.87
C LYS A 5 3.16 -12.33 5.74
N LEU A 6 4.34 -11.94 5.28
CA LEU A 6 4.71 -10.55 5.10
C LEU A 6 3.96 -9.93 3.90
N LYS A 7 3.84 -10.68 2.80
CA LYS A 7 3.01 -10.34 1.66
C LYS A 7 1.56 -10.13 2.09
N ALA A 8 0.95 -11.10 2.77
CA ALA A 8 -0.43 -11.00 3.24
C ALA A 8 -0.64 -9.79 4.18
N PHE A 9 0.35 -9.48 5.02
CA PHE A 9 0.32 -8.27 5.84
C PHE A 9 0.28 -7.00 4.98
N PHE A 10 1.16 -6.88 3.99
CA PHE A 10 1.18 -5.70 3.12
C PHE A 10 -0.03 -5.62 2.17
N GLU A 11 -0.60 -6.74 1.74
CA GLU A 11 -1.88 -6.76 1.03
C GLU A 11 -2.99 -6.17 1.92
N ASN A 12 -3.09 -6.59 3.19
CA ASN A 12 -4.05 -5.98 4.11
C ASN A 12 -3.81 -4.46 4.30
N GLN A 13 -2.55 -4.03 4.31
CA GLN A 13 -2.20 -2.61 4.37
C GLN A 13 -2.61 -1.86 3.09
N VAL A 14 -2.51 -2.48 1.91
CA VAL A 14 -3.03 -1.92 0.65
C VAL A 14 -4.52 -1.61 0.79
N HIS A 15 -5.31 -2.57 1.26
CA HIS A 15 -6.75 -2.37 1.47
C HIS A 15 -7.02 -1.18 2.40
N ALA A 16 -6.39 -1.18 3.58
CA ALA A 16 -6.58 -0.13 4.58
C ALA A 16 -6.19 1.27 4.07
N VAL A 17 -5.09 1.37 3.32
CA VAL A 17 -4.59 2.63 2.77
C VAL A 17 -5.53 3.18 1.69
N VAL A 18 -5.96 2.34 0.75
CA VAL A 18 -6.85 2.77 -0.34
C VAL A 18 -8.24 3.11 0.17
N GLU A 19 -8.80 2.32 1.09
CA GLU A 19 -10.11 2.61 1.69
C GLU A 19 -10.10 3.91 2.49
N ARG A 20 -9.04 4.17 3.26
CA ARG A 20 -8.86 5.45 3.97
C ARG A 20 -8.78 6.62 3.00
N ALA A 21 -8.04 6.46 1.90
CA ALA A 21 -7.89 7.49 0.90
C ALA A 21 -9.22 7.81 0.20
N ALA A 22 -10.11 6.83 0.02
CA ALA A 22 -11.42 7.00 -0.60
C ALA A 22 -12.36 7.94 0.16
N VAL A 23 -12.16 8.12 1.46
CA VAL A 23 -12.98 9.01 2.30
C VAL A 23 -12.28 10.32 2.66
N ASP A 24 -10.98 10.44 2.36
CA ASP A 24 -10.17 11.61 2.68
C ASP A 24 -9.97 12.50 1.43
N GLN A 25 -10.47 13.74 1.52
CA GLN A 25 -10.39 14.74 0.45
C GLN A 25 -8.95 15.25 0.21
N GLY A 26 -8.05 15.09 1.18
CA GLY A 26 -6.63 15.43 1.06
C GLY A 26 -5.75 14.25 0.65
N SER A 27 -6.34 13.12 0.25
CA SER A 27 -5.60 11.90 -0.03
C SER A 27 -4.85 11.93 -1.36
N PHE A 28 -4.08 10.87 -1.62
CA PHE A 28 -3.36 10.66 -2.87
C PHE A 28 -4.26 10.29 -4.05
N LEU A 29 -5.56 10.02 -3.85
CA LEU A 29 -6.44 9.53 -4.91
C LEU A 29 -6.53 10.46 -6.13
N PRO A 30 -6.68 11.79 -5.99
CA PRO A 30 -6.70 12.69 -7.15
C PRO A 30 -5.41 12.63 -7.96
N TYR A 31 -4.26 12.51 -7.28
CA TYR A 31 -2.96 12.37 -7.95
C TYR A 31 -2.91 11.09 -8.79
N PHE A 32 -3.33 9.94 -8.23
CA PHE A 32 -3.33 8.68 -8.99
C PHE A 32 -4.53 8.50 -9.94
N ALA A 33 -5.52 9.39 -9.91
CA ALA A 33 -6.56 9.41 -10.94
C ALA A 33 -5.99 9.87 -12.30
N GLU A 34 -4.98 10.73 -12.27
CA GLU A 34 -4.31 11.28 -13.46
C GLU A 34 -3.02 10.52 -13.80
N HIS A 35 -2.48 9.74 -12.86
CA HIS A 35 -1.21 9.05 -13.00
C HIS A 35 -1.31 7.59 -12.54
N ASP A 36 -0.93 6.64 -13.41
CA ASP A 36 -0.78 5.25 -12.99
C ASP A 36 0.42 5.14 -12.03
N PRO A 37 0.21 4.71 -10.77
CA PRO A 37 1.28 4.69 -9.78
C PRO A 37 2.38 3.71 -10.18
N ARG A 38 3.64 4.13 -10.08
CA ARG A 38 4.80 3.25 -10.29
C ARG A 38 5.03 2.37 -9.06
N ASP A 39 5.70 1.22 -9.22
CA ASP A 39 5.93 0.28 -8.11
C ASP A 39 6.69 0.93 -6.95
N ASP A 40 7.66 1.81 -7.24
CA ASP A 40 8.41 2.55 -6.21
C ASP A 40 7.52 3.51 -5.41
N GLU A 41 6.57 4.18 -6.06
CA GLU A 41 5.60 5.06 -5.39
C GLU A 41 4.65 4.27 -4.49
N ILE A 42 4.16 3.12 -4.96
CA ILE A 42 3.28 2.24 -4.19
C ILE A 42 4.00 1.73 -2.94
N LEU A 43 5.20 1.18 -3.11
CA LEU A 43 5.98 0.62 -2.00
C LEU A 43 6.36 1.70 -0.98
N ALA A 44 6.75 2.90 -1.43
CA ALA A 44 7.04 4.02 -0.53
C ALA A 44 5.80 4.46 0.25
N LEU A 45 4.66 4.61 -0.43
CA LEU A 45 3.40 4.99 0.21
C LEU A 45 2.95 3.97 1.25
N LEU A 46 3.04 2.67 0.94
CA LEU A 46 2.71 1.61 1.88
C LEU A 46 3.63 1.65 3.09
N ALA A 47 4.94 1.78 2.89
CA ALA A 47 5.89 1.84 4.00
C ALA A 47 5.60 3.00 4.95
N VAL A 48 5.39 4.21 4.42
CA VAL A 48 5.09 5.41 5.22
C VAL A 48 3.73 5.27 5.91
N SER A 49 2.72 4.76 5.21
CA SER A 49 1.37 4.61 5.76
C SER A 49 1.31 3.59 6.89
N THR A 50 2.02 2.46 6.75
CA THR A 50 2.13 1.42 7.78
C THR A 50 2.94 1.87 8.99
N MET A 51 3.96 2.71 8.79
CA MET A 51 4.66 3.36 9.91
C MET A 51 3.74 4.34 10.64
N ALA A 52 2.96 5.14 9.90
CA ALA A 52 2.08 6.16 10.47
C ALA A 52 0.86 5.57 11.21
N SER A 53 0.35 4.40 10.79
CA SER A 53 -0.76 3.74 11.47
C SER A 53 -0.37 3.11 12.81
N GLY A 54 0.93 2.89 13.05
CA GLY A 54 1.41 2.19 14.24
C GLY A 54 1.12 0.69 14.23
N ASP A 55 0.57 0.15 13.13
CA ASP A 55 0.32 -1.30 12.95
C ASP A 55 1.62 -2.10 12.92
N PHE A 56 2.75 -1.40 12.72
CA PHE A 56 4.08 -1.96 12.84
C PHE A 56 4.64 -1.64 14.22
N ALA A 57 4.72 -2.66 15.09
CA ALA A 57 5.11 -2.48 16.49
C ALA A 57 6.50 -1.81 16.62
N PRO A 58 6.62 -0.68 17.33
CA PRO A 58 7.88 0.05 17.48
C PRO A 58 8.94 -0.71 18.29
N ASP A 59 8.53 -1.69 19.10
CA ASP A 59 9.40 -2.46 19.98
C ASP A 59 10.04 -3.68 19.27
N ALA A 60 9.65 -3.96 18.02
CA ALA A 60 10.25 -5.01 17.23
C ALA A 60 11.63 -4.53 16.73
N ARG A 61 12.69 -5.02 17.38
CA ARG A 61 14.06 -4.96 16.85
C ARG A 61 14.09 -5.61 15.46
N PHE A 62 13.99 -4.79 14.41
CA PHE A 62 14.03 -5.14 12.99
C PHE A 62 12.89 -6.04 12.47
N PRO A 63 12.53 -5.96 11.17
CA PRO A 63 12.81 -4.91 10.18
C PRO A 63 11.66 -3.90 10.05
N THR A 64 11.94 -2.62 9.80
CA THR A 64 10.93 -1.58 9.51
C THR A 64 10.06 -1.93 8.28
N PRO A 65 8.89 -1.29 8.07
CA PRO A 65 8.09 -1.53 6.85
C PRO A 65 8.86 -1.38 5.54
N VAL A 66 9.77 -0.41 5.46
CA VAL A 66 10.65 -0.21 4.29
C VAL A 66 11.58 -1.41 4.09
N GLU A 67 12.28 -1.83 5.15
CA GLU A 67 13.20 -2.97 5.11
C GLU A 67 12.47 -4.27 4.84
N ALA A 68 11.26 -4.42 5.38
CA ALA A 68 10.43 -5.59 5.21
C ALA A 68 9.94 -5.71 3.75
N LEU A 69 9.49 -4.61 3.14
CA LEU A 69 9.19 -4.59 1.70
C LEU A 69 10.44 -4.86 0.86
N ALA A 70 11.58 -4.26 1.19
CA ALA A 70 12.83 -4.46 0.45
C ALA A 70 13.35 -5.90 0.53
N ALA A 71 13.05 -6.61 1.62
CA ALA A 71 13.41 -8.01 1.81
C ALA A 71 12.53 -8.99 1.01
N LEU A 72 11.38 -8.55 0.48
CA LEU A 72 10.52 -9.40 -0.33
C LEU A 72 11.10 -9.65 -1.73
N PRO A 73 10.97 -10.88 -2.25
CA PRO A 73 11.21 -11.18 -3.65
C PRO A 73 10.47 -10.22 -4.60
N ALA A 74 11.06 -9.95 -5.77
CA ALA A 74 10.54 -8.96 -6.72
C ALA A 74 9.15 -9.31 -7.27
N ASP A 75 8.89 -10.61 -7.47
CA ASP A 75 7.58 -11.17 -7.83
C ASP A 75 6.53 -10.88 -6.76
N LEU A 76 6.84 -11.12 -5.48
CA LEU A 76 5.88 -10.84 -4.39
C LEU A 76 5.62 -9.33 -4.23
N ARG A 77 6.65 -8.49 -4.41
CA ARG A 77 6.45 -7.03 -4.45
C ARG A 77 5.58 -6.61 -5.63
N SER A 78 5.77 -7.20 -6.79
CA SER A 78 4.93 -6.95 -7.97
C SER A 78 3.48 -7.34 -7.71
N GLU A 79 3.22 -8.45 -7.03
CA GLU A 79 1.86 -8.86 -6.66
C GLU A 79 1.18 -7.85 -5.73
N ILE A 80 1.89 -7.37 -4.70
CA ILE A 80 1.38 -6.30 -3.81
C ILE A 80 1.05 -5.03 -4.61
N CYS A 81 1.92 -4.64 -5.55
CA CYS A 81 1.68 -3.46 -6.38
C CYS A 81 0.50 -3.64 -7.33
N GLN A 82 0.30 -4.85 -7.86
CA GLN A 82 -0.88 -5.17 -8.68
C GLN A 82 -2.17 -5.15 -7.85
N GLU A 83 -2.14 -5.62 -6.60
CA GLU A 83 -3.27 -5.52 -5.68
C GLU A 83 -3.63 -4.05 -5.43
N PHE A 84 -2.63 -3.20 -5.18
CA PHE A 84 -2.84 -1.77 -4.99
C PHE A 84 -3.54 -1.12 -6.19
N ARG A 85 -3.03 -1.36 -7.40
CA ARG A 85 -3.64 -0.81 -8.63
C ARG A 85 -5.07 -1.29 -8.81
N ARG A 86 -5.35 -2.56 -8.49
CA ARG A 86 -6.69 -3.14 -8.59
C ARG A 86 -7.68 -2.44 -7.67
N HIS A 87 -7.31 -2.25 -6.40
CA HIS A 87 -8.17 -1.56 -5.42
C HIS A 87 -8.29 -0.08 -5.71
N LEU A 88 -7.19 0.58 -6.08
CA LEU A 88 -7.20 1.97 -6.51
C LEU A 88 -8.21 2.19 -7.63
N LYS A 89 -8.14 1.37 -8.69
CA LYS A 89 -9.07 1.45 -9.83
C LYS A 89 -10.52 1.18 -9.40
N TYR A 90 -10.73 0.22 -8.50
CA TYR A 90 -12.05 -0.05 -7.96
C TYR A 90 -12.63 1.16 -7.22
N CYS A 91 -11.84 1.82 -6.38
CA CYS A 91 -12.25 3.03 -5.66
C CYS A 91 -12.52 4.20 -6.60
N LEU A 92 -11.61 4.48 -7.55
CA LEU A 92 -11.77 5.56 -8.53
C LEU A 92 -13.04 5.41 -9.38
N ASN A 93 -13.39 4.18 -9.76
CA ASN A 93 -14.61 3.91 -10.53
C ASN A 93 -15.90 4.03 -9.69
N ARG A 94 -15.81 4.02 -8.36
CA ARG A 94 -16.96 4.14 -7.44
C ARG A 94 -17.20 5.57 -6.96
N THR A 95 -16.21 6.44 -7.08
CA THR A 95 -16.37 7.86 -6.82
C THR A 95 -17.09 8.49 -8.01
N PRO A 96 -18.36 8.91 -7.90
CA PRO A 96 -19.02 9.60 -9.00
C PRO A 96 -18.21 10.86 -9.34
N SER A 97 -17.89 11.07 -10.62
CA SER A 97 -17.38 12.37 -11.08
C SER A 97 -18.32 13.44 -10.56
N ALA A 98 -17.79 14.33 -9.72
CA ALA A 98 -18.49 15.50 -9.21
C ALA A 98 -18.87 16.43 -10.38
#